data_AF-A0A7C7UXM7-F1
#
_entry.id   AF-A0A7C7UXM7-F1
#
_cell.length_a   1.000
_cell.length_b   1.000
_cell.length_c   1.000
_cell.angle_alpha   90.00
_cell.angle_beta   90.00
_cell.angle_gamma   90.00
#
_symmetry.space_group_name_H-M   'P 1'
#
loop_
_entity.id
_entity.type
_entity.pdbx_description
1 polymer ?
#
loop_
_entity_poly.entity_id
_entity_poly.type
_entity_poly.pdbx_seq_one_letter_code
_entity_poly.pdbx_strand_id
1 'polypeptide(L)'
;MRQRHIDAARAGPSLFSVEADIKQLDAAAETARRYLVSLAFQARRVNADKTVQLAEETIEAVQKRVRAGKTPEAELSRAQAELARRKLEREDIEHELLSAHRQLAAQWGATTLDFMRVEGDIVRLPQLASFETLKSRLQQNPEFA
;
A
#
# COMPACT_ATOMS: atom_id res chain seq x y z
N MET A 1 -2.13 -40.59 38.21
CA MET A 1 -1.23 -39.42 38.40
C MET A 1 -0.25 -39.26 37.24
N ARG A 2 0.56 -40.28 36.88
CA ARG A 2 1.53 -40.21 35.76
C ARG A 2 0.91 -39.86 34.40
N GLN A 3 -0.25 -40.44 34.07
CA GLN A 3 -0.98 -40.15 32.82
C GLN A 3 -1.42 -38.68 32.72
N ARG A 4 -2.00 -38.12 33.78
CA ARG A 4 -2.41 -36.70 33.83
C ARG A 4 -1.25 -35.72 33.65
N HIS A 5 -0.06 -36.03 34.16
CA HIS A 5 1.13 -35.20 33.94
C HIS A 5 1.65 -35.31 32.50
N ILE A 6 1.56 -36.49 31.88
CA ILE A 6 1.95 -36.69 30.48
C ILE A 6 0.96 -35.99 29.54
N ASP A 7 -0.33 -36.06 29.83
CA ASP A 7 -1.38 -35.39 29.04
C ASP A 7 -1.27 -33.86 29.17
N ALA A 8 -1.02 -33.34 30.38
CA ALA A 8 -0.76 -31.91 30.60
C ALA A 8 0.55 -31.45 29.93
N ALA A 9 1.60 -32.27 29.95
CA ALA A 9 2.88 -31.98 29.29
C ALA A 9 2.81 -32.10 27.76
N ARG A 10 1.83 -32.82 27.20
CA ARG A 10 1.56 -32.88 25.75
C ARG A 10 0.64 -31.76 25.27
N ALA A 11 -0.27 -31.29 26.13
CA ALA A 11 -1.15 -30.16 25.86
C ALA A 11 -0.41 -28.80 25.77
N GLY A 12 0.67 -28.62 26.53
CA GLY A 12 1.52 -27.42 26.45
C GLY A 12 2.16 -27.23 25.06
N PRO A 13 2.91 -28.21 24.53
CA PRO A 13 3.49 -28.17 23.18
C PRO A 13 2.47 -27.94 22.06
N SER A 14 1.26 -28.51 22.15
CA SER A 14 0.21 -28.30 21.14
C SER A 14 -0.39 -26.89 21.17
N LEU A 15 -0.50 -26.27 22.36
CA LEU A 15 -0.93 -24.88 22.47
C LEU A 15 0.13 -23.92 21.92
N PHE A 16 1.41 -24.19 22.19
CA PHE A 16 2.52 -23.38 21.63
C PHE A 16 2.60 -23.47 20.10
N SER A 17 2.32 -24.64 19.50
CA SER A 17 2.30 -24.75 18.04
C SER A 17 1.14 -23.97 17.42
N VAL A 18 -0.06 -24.04 18.00
CA VAL A 18 -1.22 -23.27 17.51
C VAL A 18 -0.97 -21.77 17.61
N GLU A 19 -0.38 -21.31 18.72
CA GLU A 19 -0.03 -19.88 18.88
C GLU A 19 1.03 -19.42 17.86
N ALA A 20 1.99 -20.29 17.54
CA ALA A 20 2.98 -20.01 16.49
C ALA A 20 2.33 -19.93 15.10
N ASP A 21 1.41 -20.85 14.78
CA ASP A 21 0.69 -20.87 13.51
C ASP A 21 -0.16 -19.61 13.32
N ILE A 22 -0.87 -19.16 14.36
CA ILE A 22 -1.64 -17.90 14.35
C ILE A 22 -0.71 -16.71 14.09
N LYS A 23 0.41 -16.60 14.82
CA LYS A 23 1.38 -15.50 14.64
C LYS A 23 1.97 -15.48 13.23
N GLN A 24 2.20 -16.65 12.64
CA GLN A 24 2.70 -16.74 11.27
C GLN A 24 1.66 -16.23 10.26
N LEU A 25 0.39 -16.60 10.43
CA LEU A 25 -0.70 -16.12 9.58
C LEU A 25 -0.89 -14.60 9.71
N ASP A 26 -0.84 -14.07 10.92
CA ASP A 26 -0.94 -12.63 11.19
C ASP A 26 0.20 -11.85 10.53
N ALA A 27 1.44 -12.33 10.66
CA ALA A 27 2.61 -11.72 10.03
C ALA A 27 2.49 -11.72 8.49
N ALA A 28 2.03 -12.83 7.91
CA ALA A 28 1.80 -12.93 6.47
C ALA A 28 0.70 -11.96 5.99
N ALA A 29 -0.42 -11.89 6.73
CA ALA A 29 -1.54 -11.00 6.41
C ALA A 29 -1.13 -9.52 6.50
N GLU A 30 -0.39 -9.15 7.53
CA GLU A 30 0.10 -7.77 7.71
C GLU A 30 1.14 -7.39 6.65
N THR A 31 2.02 -8.32 6.28
CA THR A 31 2.97 -8.12 5.16
C THR A 31 2.22 -7.90 3.85
N ALA A 32 1.21 -8.72 3.54
CA ALA A 32 0.39 -8.56 2.35
C ALA A 32 -0.33 -7.19 2.33
N ARG A 33 -0.86 -6.75 3.48
CA ARG A 33 -1.49 -5.43 3.62
C ARG A 33 -0.52 -4.30 3.31
N ARG A 34 0.69 -4.32 3.91
CA ARG A 34 1.73 -3.29 3.68
C ARG A 34 2.25 -3.27 2.25
N TYR A 35 2.34 -4.44 1.63
CA TYR A 35 2.68 -4.58 0.22
C TYR A 35 1.62 -3.92 -0.68
N LEU A 36 0.33 -4.14 -0.41
CA LEU A 36 -0.76 -3.49 -1.15
C LEU A 36 -0.76 -1.96 -0.95
N VAL A 37 -0.49 -1.47 0.26
CA VAL A 37 -0.32 -0.03 0.53
C VAL A 37 0.82 0.56 -0.30
N SER A 38 1.96 -0.14 -0.36
CA SER A 38 3.11 0.27 -1.20
C SER A 38 2.73 0.33 -2.69
N LEU A 39 2.05 -0.69 -3.21
CA LEU A 39 1.54 -0.68 -4.58
C LEU A 39 0.58 0.49 -4.84
N ALA A 40 -0.29 0.80 -3.87
CA ALA A 40 -1.25 1.90 -3.98
C ALA A 40 -0.55 3.25 -4.09
N PHE A 41 0.45 3.52 -3.25
CA PHE A 41 1.23 4.76 -3.35
C PHE A 41 2.05 4.83 -4.63
N GLN A 42 2.59 3.72 -5.14
CA GLN A 42 3.25 3.71 -6.46
C GLN A 42 2.29 4.10 -7.59
N ALA A 43 1.08 3.56 -7.59
CA ALA A 43 0.06 3.91 -8.58
C ALA A 43 -0.37 5.38 -8.45
N ARG A 44 -0.54 5.88 -7.22
CA ARG A 44 -0.84 7.30 -6.96
C ARG A 44 0.28 8.21 -7.46
N ARG A 45 1.55 7.85 -7.26
CA ARG A 45 2.70 8.62 -7.75
C ARG A 45 2.66 8.75 -9.27
N VAL A 46 2.37 7.67 -9.99
CA VAL A 46 2.22 7.71 -11.46
C VAL A 46 1.12 8.68 -11.89
N ASN A 47 -0.01 8.72 -11.17
CA ASN A 47 -1.08 9.67 -11.47
C ASN A 47 -0.71 11.12 -11.14
N ALA A 48 0.02 11.34 -10.03
CA ALA A 48 0.52 12.66 -9.65
C ALA A 48 1.54 13.19 -10.65
N ASP A 49 2.46 12.34 -11.13
CA ASP A 49 3.42 12.68 -12.19
C ASP A 49 2.69 13.16 -13.46
N LYS A 50 1.68 12.41 -13.92
CA LYS A 50 0.85 12.79 -15.08
C LYS A 50 0.09 14.10 -14.85
N THR A 51 -0.37 14.32 -13.63
CA THR A 51 -1.13 15.52 -13.25
C THR A 51 -0.24 16.76 -13.27
N VAL A 52 1.01 16.64 -12.79
CA VAL A 52 2.01 17.71 -12.89
C VAL A 52 2.32 18.00 -14.35
N GLN A 53 2.57 16.97 -15.17
CA GLN A 53 2.83 17.14 -16.60
C GLN A 53 1.69 17.89 -17.31
N LEU A 54 0.43 17.49 -17.08
CA LEU A 54 -0.73 18.16 -17.69
C LEU A 54 -0.85 19.63 -17.24
N ALA A 55 -0.50 19.94 -15.99
CA ALA A 55 -0.48 21.31 -15.50
C ALA A 55 0.62 22.15 -16.16
N GLU A 56 1.79 21.57 -16.44
CA GLU A 56 2.87 22.22 -17.19
C GLU A 56 2.44 22.53 -18.63
N GLU A 57 1.85 21.56 -19.33
CA GLU A 57 1.28 21.75 -20.68
C GLU A 57 0.17 22.82 -20.71
N THR A 58 -0.64 22.88 -19.65
CA THR A 58 -1.68 23.89 -19.49
C THR A 58 -1.09 25.30 -19.39
N ILE A 59 0.00 25.49 -18.63
CA ILE A 59 0.69 26.77 -18.53
C ILE A 59 1.21 27.21 -19.90
N GLU A 60 1.82 26.33 -20.68
CA GLU A 60 2.30 26.66 -22.03
C GLU A 60 1.17 27.16 -22.93
N ALA A 61 0.02 26.48 -22.90
CA ALA A 61 -1.17 26.86 -23.66
C ALA A 61 -1.73 28.23 -23.22
N VAL A 62 -1.81 28.48 -21.90
CA VAL A 62 -2.28 29.75 -21.34
C VAL A 62 -1.32 30.88 -21.71
N GLN A 63 -0.01 30.68 -21.57
CA GLN A 63 1.02 31.66 -21.96
C GLN A 63 0.89 32.06 -23.44
N LYS A 64 0.64 31.10 -24.34
CA LYS A 64 0.43 31.39 -25.76
C LYS A 64 -0.79 32.28 -25.99
N ARG A 65 -1.88 32.07 -25.24
CA ARG A 65 -3.11 32.88 -25.35
C ARG A 65 -2.93 34.29 -24.77
N VAL A 66 -2.24 34.42 -23.64
CA VAL A 66 -1.89 35.71 -23.03
C VAL A 66 -1.03 36.54 -23.98
N ARG A 67 0.03 35.94 -24.56
CA ARG A 67 0.88 36.62 -25.56
C ARG A 67 0.11 37.07 -26.81
N ALA A 68 -0.94 36.35 -27.19
CA ALA A 68 -1.81 36.71 -28.30
C ALA A 68 -2.88 37.76 -27.93
N GLY A 69 -2.89 38.28 -26.68
CA GLY A 69 -3.89 39.21 -26.18
C GLY A 69 -5.29 38.60 -25.99
N LYS A 70 -5.41 37.27 -26.02
CA LYS A 70 -6.69 36.54 -25.99
C LYS A 70 -7.15 36.18 -24.57
N THR A 71 -6.34 36.46 -23.55
CA THR A 71 -6.61 36.06 -22.16
C THR A 71 -5.87 36.99 -21.19
N PRO A 72 -6.44 37.33 -20.00
CA PRO A 72 -5.77 38.15 -18.99
C PRO A 72 -4.53 37.48 -18.36
N GLU A 73 -3.56 38.26 -17.87
CA GLU A 73 -2.39 37.74 -17.15
C GLU A 73 -2.75 37.00 -15.86
N ALA A 74 -3.86 37.37 -15.20
CA ALA A 74 -4.35 36.70 -14.00
C ALA A 74 -4.62 35.20 -14.22
N GLU A 75 -4.98 34.79 -15.44
CA GLU A 75 -5.16 33.38 -15.80
C GLU A 75 -3.84 32.60 -15.81
N LEU A 76 -2.75 33.24 -16.22
CA LEU A 76 -1.41 32.64 -16.14
C LEU A 76 -0.99 32.45 -14.69
N SER A 77 -1.19 33.47 -13.84
CA SER A 77 -0.89 33.38 -12.41
C SER A 77 -1.69 32.25 -11.74
N ARG A 78 -2.97 32.08 -12.11
CA ARG A 78 -3.81 30.98 -11.63
C ARG A 78 -3.26 29.62 -12.05
N ALA A 79 -2.88 29.46 -13.31
CA ALA A 79 -2.31 28.21 -13.81
C ALA A 79 -0.97 27.85 -13.12
N GLN A 80 -0.12 28.86 -12.84
CA GLN A 80 1.11 28.67 -12.08
C GLN A 80 0.85 28.25 -10.63
N ALA A 81 -0.14 28.84 -9.98
CA ALA A 81 -0.53 28.45 -8.62
C ALA A 81 -1.05 27.00 -8.59
N GLU A 82 -1.84 26.58 -9.57
CA GLU A 82 -2.30 25.19 -9.69
C GLU A 82 -1.13 24.22 -9.90
N LEU A 83 -0.18 24.54 -10.79
CA LEU A 83 1.02 23.71 -10.96
C LEU A 83 1.80 23.55 -9.64
N ALA A 84 1.98 24.65 -8.90
CA ALA A 84 2.66 24.60 -7.61
C ALA A 84 1.95 23.66 -6.63
N ARG A 85 0.61 23.71 -6.56
CA ARG A 85 -0.19 22.75 -5.75
C ARG A 85 0.03 21.31 -6.19
N ARG A 86 -0.01 21.02 -7.49
CA ARG A 86 0.21 19.63 -7.99
C ARG A 86 1.61 19.12 -7.70
N LYS A 87 2.62 20.00 -7.71
CA LYS A 87 4.00 19.63 -7.33
C LYS A 87 4.10 19.27 -5.85
N LEU A 88 3.44 20.02 -4.96
CA LEU A 88 3.37 19.70 -3.54
C LEU A 88 2.65 18.36 -3.30
N GLU A 89 1.50 18.14 -3.93
CA GLU A 89 0.76 16.87 -3.82
C GLU A 89 1.60 15.66 -4.29
N ARG A 90 2.40 15.83 -5.36
CA ARG A 90 3.32 14.81 -5.85
C ARG A 90 4.42 14.52 -4.82
N GLU A 91 4.99 15.55 -4.21
CA GLU A 91 6.01 15.42 -3.17
C GLU A 91 5.47 14.68 -1.94
N ASP A 92 4.26 15.04 -1.48
CA ASP A 92 3.60 14.35 -0.36
C ASP A 92 3.44 12.85 -0.65
N ILE A 93 3.00 12.49 -1.86
CA ILE A 93 2.88 11.08 -2.28
C ILE A 93 4.24 10.37 -2.32
N GLU A 94 5.32 11.07 -2.66
CA GLU A 94 6.68 10.52 -2.66
C GLU A 94 7.15 10.19 -1.24
N HIS A 95 6.87 11.06 -0.27
CA HIS A 95 7.17 10.81 1.15
C HIS A 95 6.32 9.66 1.74
N GLU A 96 5.04 9.59 1.38
CA GLU A 96 4.16 8.50 1.78
C GLU A 96 4.60 7.15 1.20
N LEU A 97 5.02 7.13 -0.07
CA LEU A 97 5.55 5.94 -0.72
C LEU A 97 6.80 5.42 0.00
N LEU A 98 7.74 6.33 0.32
CA LEU A 98 8.95 5.99 1.05
C LEU A 98 8.64 5.45 2.45
N SER A 99 7.66 6.04 3.13
CA SER A 99 7.20 5.57 4.44
C SER A 99 6.56 4.17 4.35
N ALA A 100 5.71 3.93 3.35
CA ALA A 100 5.11 2.63 3.09
C ALA A 100 6.16 1.55 2.80
N HIS A 101 7.19 1.88 2.01
CA HIS A 101 8.30 0.98 1.72
C HIS A 101 9.11 0.61 2.96
N ARG A 102 9.44 1.59 3.82
CA ARG A 102 10.13 1.32 5.10
C ARG A 102 9.29 0.43 6.03
N GLN A 103 8.00 0.69 6.11
CA GLN A 103 7.06 -0.09 6.89
C GLN A 103 6.95 -1.54 6.39
N LEU A 104 6.98 -1.74 5.08
CA LEU A 104 7.01 -3.06 4.47
C LEU A 104 8.34 -3.77 4.78
N ALA A 105 9.48 -3.10 4.58
CA ALA A 105 10.81 -3.66 4.85
C ALA A 105 11.01 -4.11 6.31
N ALA A 106 10.42 -3.37 7.25
CA ALA A 106 10.43 -3.73 8.66
C ALA A 106 9.78 -5.09 8.97
N GLN A 107 8.92 -5.63 8.09
CA GLN A 107 8.30 -6.95 8.28
C GLN A 107 9.34 -8.10 8.29
N TRP A 108 10.49 -7.92 7.64
CA TRP A 108 11.60 -8.88 7.68
C TRP A 108 12.84 -8.35 8.40
N GLY A 109 12.67 -7.32 9.25
CA GLY A 109 13.73 -6.79 10.11
C GLY A 109 14.76 -5.92 9.37
N ALA A 110 14.51 -5.53 8.12
CA ALA A 110 15.41 -4.63 7.41
C ALA A 110 15.37 -3.22 8.03
N THR A 111 16.54 -2.70 8.37
CA THR A 111 16.73 -1.35 8.93
C THR A 111 17.04 -0.30 7.87
N THR A 112 17.41 -0.74 6.68
CA THR A 112 17.60 0.07 5.48
C THR A 112 16.71 -0.45 4.36
N LEU A 113 16.35 0.42 3.43
CA LEU A 113 15.54 0.04 2.29
C LEU A 113 16.44 -0.55 1.19
N ASP A 114 16.20 -1.82 0.83
CA ASP A 114 16.95 -2.58 -0.18
C ASP A 114 16.22 -2.66 -1.54
N PHE A 115 14.99 -2.14 -1.62
CA PHE A 115 14.21 -2.03 -2.86
C PHE A 115 13.63 -0.63 -3.04
N MET A 116 13.45 -0.21 -4.28
CA MET A 116 12.79 1.08 -4.60
C MET A 116 11.40 0.90 -5.20
N ARG A 117 11.02 -0.34 -5.53
CA ARG A 117 9.75 -0.66 -6.16
C ARG A 117 9.30 -2.05 -5.77
N VAL A 118 8.00 -2.20 -5.55
CA VAL A 118 7.31 -3.49 -5.47
C VAL A 118 6.64 -3.79 -6.82
N GLU A 119 6.78 -5.03 -7.30
CA GLU A 119 6.09 -5.50 -8.49
C GLU A 119 4.66 -5.85 -8.16
N GLY A 120 3.72 -5.66 -9.10
CA GLY A 120 2.32 -6.00 -8.92
C GLY A 120 1.39 -5.08 -9.70
N ASP A 121 0.17 -5.57 -9.93
CA ASP A 121 -0.90 -4.80 -10.56
C ASP A 121 -2.04 -4.59 -9.56
N ILE A 122 -2.19 -3.35 -9.10
CA ILE A 122 -3.24 -3.00 -8.12
C ILE A 122 -4.65 -2.99 -8.72
N VAL A 123 -4.78 -2.88 -10.05
CA VAL A 123 -6.11 -2.90 -10.70
C VAL A 123 -6.57 -4.33 -10.98
N ARG A 124 -5.70 -5.33 -10.86
CA ARG A 124 -6.04 -6.73 -11.02
C ARG A 124 -6.51 -7.33 -9.70
N LEU A 125 -7.82 -7.32 -9.49
CA LEU A 125 -8.44 -7.92 -8.32
C LEU A 125 -8.41 -9.47 -8.39
N PRO A 126 -8.15 -10.17 -7.27
CA PRO A 126 -8.25 -11.61 -7.23
C PRO A 126 -9.71 -12.07 -7.36
N GLN A 127 -9.91 -13.28 -7.87
CA GLN A 127 -11.24 -13.90 -7.86
C GLN A 127 -11.66 -14.17 -6.41
N LEU A 128 -12.81 -13.62 -6.02
CA LEU A 128 -13.39 -13.85 -4.70
C LEU A 128 -13.79 -15.31 -4.56
N ALA A 129 -13.42 -15.93 -3.44
CA ALA A 129 -13.90 -17.26 -3.09
C ALA A 129 -15.42 -17.20 -2.85
N SER A 130 -16.11 -18.29 -3.17
CA SER A 130 -17.55 -18.40 -2.88
C SER A 130 -17.79 -18.36 -1.37
N PHE A 131 -18.99 -17.93 -0.95
CA PHE A 131 -19.38 -17.96 0.45
C PHE A 131 -19.23 -19.35 1.07
N GLU A 132 -19.63 -20.40 0.36
CA GLU A 132 -19.49 -21.79 0.83
C GLU A 132 -18.02 -22.19 1.04
N THR A 133 -17.12 -21.77 0.14
CA THR A 133 -15.67 -21.98 0.29
C THR A 133 -15.11 -21.25 1.51
N LEU A 134 -15.58 -20.03 1.79
CA LEU A 134 -15.16 -19.28 2.97
C LEU A 134 -15.71 -19.91 4.25
N LYS A 135 -16.95 -20.39 4.23
CA LYS A 135 -17.60 -21.09 5.35
C LYS A 135 -16.86 -22.38 5.70
N SER A 136 -16.44 -23.18 4.72
CA SER A 136 -15.68 -24.42 4.98
C SER A 136 -14.31 -24.15 5.60
N ARG A 137 -13.67 -23.01 5.28
CA ARG A 137 -12.38 -22.61 5.86
C ARG A 137 -12.48 -22.22 7.34
N LEU A 138 -13.67 -21.85 7.84
CA LEU A 138 -13.86 -21.52 9.25
C LEU A 138 -13.54 -22.72 10.16
N GLN A 139 -13.86 -23.93 9.71
CA GLN A 139 -13.55 -25.19 10.43
C GLN A 139 -12.04 -25.50 10.46
N GLN A 140 -11.25 -24.84 9.61
CA GLN A 140 -9.81 -25.00 9.49
C GLN A 140 -9.03 -23.84 10.14
N ASN A 141 -9.73 -22.88 10.75
CA ASN A 141 -9.09 -21.73 11.38
C ASN A 141 -8.53 -22.16 12.75
N PRO A 142 -7.21 -22.07 12.96
CA PRO A 142 -6.55 -22.47 14.22
C PRO A 142 -7.02 -21.67 15.45
N GLU A 143 -7.66 -20.51 15.26
CA GLU A 143 -8.27 -19.74 16.36
C GLU A 143 -9.54 -20.40 16.94
N PHE A 144 -10.22 -21.22 16.15
CA PHE A 144 -11.49 -21.89 16.51
C PHE A 144 -11.38 -23.42 16.66
N ALA A 145 -10.21 -24.00 16.40
CA ALA A 145 -9.93 -25.45 16.47
C ALA A 145 -9.31 -25.85 17.81
#